data_AF-A0A7G1IU38-F1
#
_entry.id   AF-A0A7G1IU38-F1
#
_cell.length_a   1.000
_cell.length_b   1.000
_cell.length_c   1.000
_cell.angle_alpha   90.00
_cell.angle_beta   90.00
_cell.angle_gamma   90.00
#
_symmetry.space_group_name_H-M   'P 1'
#
loop_
_entity.id
_entity.type
_entity.pdbx_description
1 polymer ?
#
loop_
_entity_poly.entity_id
_entity_poly.type
_entity_poly.pdbx_seq_one_letter_code
_entity_poly.pdbx_strand_id
1 'polypeptide(L)'
;MRQQFIKWTNGKLTLSAGIGLFPDKTPVSIMAEETGKLEGTAKDNDKDSISLFDKAYTFKFDQFIDHIYKGKLEKIRHYFSIQDERGKSFVYKLIELLRNYDRMNVARLAYYLTRLEDLTPRESKTEFKEFKDLFFTWYTGSEMGRNEAELALLLYIYEIRKD
;
A
#
# COMPACT_ATOMS: atom_id res chain seq x y z
N MET A 1 15.47 -4.39 -10.89
CA MET A 1 15.67 -3.95 -12.29
C MET A 1 15.87 -2.42 -12.40
N ARG A 2 14.87 -1.56 -12.14
CA ARG A 2 14.99 -0.08 -12.33
C ARG A 2 16.24 0.53 -11.71
N GLN A 3 16.55 0.23 -10.45
CA GLN A 3 17.71 0.79 -9.76
C GLN A 3 19.04 0.51 -10.49
N GLN A 4 19.19 -0.69 -11.09
CA GLN A 4 20.36 -1.02 -11.89
C GLN A 4 20.37 -0.26 -13.24
N PHE A 5 19.20 -0.02 -13.83
CA PHE A 5 19.07 0.78 -15.05
C PHE A 5 19.41 2.26 -14.82
N ILE A 6 18.93 2.84 -13.72
CA ILE A 6 19.29 4.21 -13.30
C ILE A 6 20.81 4.31 -13.09
N LYS A 7 21.40 3.33 -12.38
CA LYS A 7 22.85 3.28 -12.16
C LYS A 7 23.62 3.17 -13.48
N TRP A 8 23.20 2.29 -14.39
CA TRP A 8 23.82 2.08 -15.70
C TRP A 8 23.79 3.33 -16.58
N THR A 9 22.67 4.07 -16.56
CA THR A 9 22.47 5.26 -17.38
C THR A 9 22.95 6.55 -16.70
N ASN A 10 23.58 6.43 -15.52
CA ASN A 10 23.97 7.55 -14.67
C ASN A 10 22.82 8.56 -14.43
N GLY A 11 21.61 8.02 -14.22
CA GLY A 11 20.40 8.81 -13.98
C GLY A 11 19.87 9.61 -15.18
N LYS A 12 20.44 9.45 -16.38
CA LYS A 12 20.03 10.22 -17.57
C LYS A 12 18.79 9.67 -18.25
N LEU A 13 18.43 8.42 -18.00
CA LEU A 13 17.23 7.78 -18.52
C LEU A 13 16.41 7.23 -17.36
N THR A 14 15.09 7.23 -17.53
CA THR A 14 14.13 6.71 -16.55
C THR A 14 13.28 5.60 -17.17
N LEU A 15 12.54 4.86 -16.33
CA LEU A 15 11.62 3.81 -16.76
C LEU A 15 10.22 4.12 -16.23
N SER A 16 9.20 3.76 -17.00
CA SER A 16 7.83 3.68 -16.50
C SER A 16 7.34 2.25 -16.65
N ALA A 17 6.52 1.78 -15.73
CA ALA A 17 6.09 0.38 -15.71
C ALA A 17 4.65 0.21 -15.24
N GLY A 18 3.95 -0.74 -15.84
CA GLY A 18 2.69 -1.28 -15.34
C GLY A 18 2.92 -2.68 -14.78
N ILE A 19 2.29 -2.99 -13.64
CA ILE A 19 2.24 -4.35 -13.08
C ILE A 19 0.78 -4.77 -12.96
N GLY A 20 0.33 -5.65 -13.85
CA GLY A 20 -1.00 -6.25 -13.77
C GLY A 20 -1.03 -7.46 -12.84
N LEU A 21 -2.16 -7.69 -12.18
CA LEU A 21 -2.43 -8.85 -11.33
C LEU A 21 -3.73 -9.52 -11.80
N PHE A 22 -3.66 -10.81 -12.11
CA PHE A 22 -4.72 -11.52 -12.81
C PHE A 22 -4.95 -12.93 -12.24
N PRO A 23 -6.18 -13.47 -12.32
CA PRO A 23 -6.42 -14.90 -12.11
C PRO A 23 -5.61 -15.78 -13.07
N ASP A 24 -5.30 -17.00 -12.63
CA ASP A 24 -4.50 -18.01 -13.35
C ASP A 24 -5.00 -18.29 -14.78
N LYS A 25 -6.32 -18.34 -14.97
CA LYS A 25 -6.97 -18.67 -16.24
C LYS A 25 -7.17 -17.49 -17.18
N THR A 26 -6.61 -16.31 -16.84
CA THR A 26 -6.75 -15.13 -17.70
C THR A 26 -5.94 -15.33 -18.99
N PRO A 27 -6.50 -15.06 -20.18
CA PRO A 27 -5.75 -15.20 -21.43
C PRO A 27 -4.56 -14.22 -21.50
N VAL A 28 -3.45 -14.66 -22.09
CA VAL A 28 -2.22 -13.86 -22.24
C VAL A 28 -2.47 -12.54 -22.97
N SER A 29 -3.35 -12.53 -23.98
CA SER A 29 -3.72 -11.32 -24.72
C SER A 29 -4.34 -10.26 -23.81
N ILE A 30 -5.23 -10.67 -22.90
CA ILE A 30 -5.88 -9.77 -21.93
C ILE A 30 -4.87 -9.28 -20.90
N MET A 31 -4.02 -10.17 -20.36
CA MET A 31 -2.97 -9.77 -19.41
C MET A 31 -2.03 -8.73 -20.02
N ALA A 32 -1.60 -8.92 -21.28
CA ALA A 32 -0.71 -8.01 -21.98
C ALA A 32 -1.39 -6.66 -22.25
N GLU A 33 -2.63 -6.66 -22.72
CA GLU A 33 -3.40 -5.44 -23.00
C GLU A 33 -3.61 -4.60 -21.73
N GLU A 34 -4.10 -5.21 -20.66
CA GLU A 34 -4.38 -4.51 -19.40
C GLU A 34 -3.10 -4.03 -18.72
N THR A 35 -2.02 -4.82 -18.76
CA THR A 35 -0.73 -4.38 -18.23
C THR A 35 -0.14 -3.22 -19.06
N GLY A 36 -0.34 -3.23 -20.39
CA GLY A 36 0.03 -2.13 -21.26
C GLY A 36 -0.73 -0.84 -20.94
N LYS A 37 -2.02 -0.93 -20.59
CA LYS A 37 -2.81 0.23 -20.12
C LYS A 37 -2.26 0.80 -18.81
N LEU A 38 -1.84 -0.06 -17.87
CA LEU A 38 -1.17 0.38 -16.64
C LEU A 38 0.16 1.06 -16.93
N GLU A 39 0.97 0.52 -17.84
CA GLU A 39 2.23 1.15 -18.26
C GLU A 39 1.99 2.52 -18.92
N GLY A 40 0.95 2.64 -19.74
CA GLY A 40 0.48 3.92 -20.30
C GLY A 40 0.11 4.92 -19.20
N THR A 41 -0.68 4.48 -18.21
CA THR A 41 -1.04 5.32 -17.05
C THR A 41 0.20 5.81 -16.29
N ALA A 42 1.19 4.94 -16.09
CA ALA A 42 2.45 5.32 -15.46
C ALA A 42 3.24 6.35 -16.30
N LYS A 43 3.22 6.24 -17.63
CA LYS A 43 3.83 7.24 -18.52
C LYS A 43 3.12 8.59 -18.46
N ASP A 44 1.78 8.57 -18.37
CA ASP A 44 0.95 9.78 -18.29
C ASP A 44 1.14 10.54 -16.97
N ASN A 45 1.60 9.86 -15.91
CA ASN A 45 2.01 10.48 -14.64
C ASN A 45 3.39 11.15 -14.73
N ASP A 46 3.63 11.93 -15.79
CA ASP A 46 4.89 12.63 -16.06
C ASP A 46 6.11 11.68 -16.09
N LYS A 47 5.91 10.45 -16.59
CA LYS A 47 6.92 9.39 -16.67
C LYS A 47 7.56 9.07 -15.31
N ASP A 48 8.61 8.22 -15.34
CA ASP A 48 9.34 7.70 -14.18
C ASP A 48 8.42 7.21 -13.03
N SER A 49 7.32 6.58 -13.41
CA SER A 49 6.29 6.12 -12.49
C SER A 49 6.01 4.64 -12.65
N ILE A 50 5.30 4.10 -11.68
CA ILE A 50 4.81 2.73 -11.66
C ILE A 50 3.31 2.73 -11.35
N SER A 51 2.54 1.96 -12.11
CA SER A 51 1.12 1.70 -11.85
C SER A 51 0.93 0.23 -11.49
N LEU A 52 0.32 -0.06 -10.34
CA LEU A 52 0.18 -1.42 -9.81
C LEU A 52 -1.29 -1.82 -9.70
N PHE A 53 -1.68 -2.89 -10.37
CA PHE A 53 -3.01 -3.56 -10.31
C PHE A 53 -4.18 -2.74 -10.84
N ASP A 54 -4.27 -1.47 -10.48
CA ASP A 54 -5.27 -0.50 -10.90
C ASP A 54 -4.60 0.85 -11.13
N LYS A 55 -5.14 1.66 -12.06
CA LYS A 55 -4.65 3.00 -12.37
C LYS A 55 -4.65 3.95 -11.16
N ALA A 56 -5.52 3.71 -10.17
CA ALA A 56 -5.57 4.47 -8.93
C ALA A 56 -4.26 4.37 -8.11
N TYR A 57 -3.50 3.29 -8.29
CA TYR A 57 -2.23 3.06 -7.61
C TYR A 57 -1.05 3.39 -8.53
N THR A 58 -0.99 4.65 -8.96
CA THR A 58 0.10 5.19 -9.78
C THR A 58 0.95 6.15 -8.97
N PHE A 59 2.25 5.87 -8.88
CA PHE A 59 3.19 6.64 -8.06
C PHE A 59 4.49 6.88 -8.82
N LYS A 60 5.23 7.94 -8.48
CA LYS A 60 6.64 8.05 -8.90
C LYS A 60 7.41 6.85 -8.36
N PHE A 61 8.36 6.35 -9.12
CA PHE A 61 9.06 5.10 -8.75
C PHE A 61 9.76 5.19 -7.39
N ASP A 62 10.45 6.30 -7.13
CA ASP A 62 11.18 6.47 -5.87
C ASP A 62 10.22 6.64 -4.69
N GLN A 63 9.08 7.29 -4.90
CA GLN A 63 8.00 7.34 -3.92
C GLN A 63 7.46 5.93 -3.60
N PHE A 64 7.19 5.10 -4.62
CA PHE A 64 6.79 3.72 -4.39
C PHE A 64 7.86 2.93 -3.61
N ILE A 65 9.13 3.05 -3.99
CA ILE A 65 10.21 2.30 -3.34
C ILE A 65 10.40 2.73 -1.89
N ASP A 66 10.51 4.03 -1.63
CA ASP A 66 10.94 4.55 -0.34
C ASP A 66 9.77 4.73 0.63
N HIS A 67 8.63 5.23 0.17
CA HIS A 67 7.49 5.51 1.06
C HIS A 67 6.59 4.29 1.25
N ILE A 68 6.35 3.52 0.18
CA ILE A 68 5.42 2.38 0.22
C ILE A 68 6.18 1.10 0.57
N TYR A 69 7.08 0.66 -0.31
CA TYR A 69 7.70 -0.67 -0.24
C TYR A 69 8.67 -0.80 0.94
N LYS A 70 9.59 0.15 1.13
CA LYS A 70 10.53 0.17 2.27
C LYS A 70 10.01 0.93 3.50
N GLY A 71 8.92 1.69 3.33
CA GLY A 71 8.36 2.55 4.37
C GLY A 71 7.15 1.91 5.05
N LYS A 72 5.95 2.23 4.56
CA LYS A 72 4.68 1.81 5.17
C LYS A 72 4.53 0.29 5.22
N LEU A 73 4.90 -0.43 4.16
CA LEU A 73 4.78 -1.88 4.08
C LEU A 73 5.64 -2.58 5.15
N GLU A 74 6.89 -2.16 5.35
CA GLU A 74 7.76 -2.70 6.40
C GLU A 74 7.18 -2.46 7.80
N LYS A 75 6.65 -1.27 8.07
CA LYS A 75 5.98 -0.97 9.35
C LYS A 75 4.74 -1.83 9.58
N ILE A 76 3.96 -2.06 8.52
CA ILE A 76 2.79 -2.96 8.55
C ILE A 76 3.24 -4.40 8.82
N ARG A 77 4.22 -4.92 8.07
CA ARG A 77 4.78 -6.26 8.28
C ARG A 77 5.26 -6.46 9.71
N HIS A 78 6.04 -5.50 10.22
CA HIS A 78 6.57 -5.55 11.57
C HIS A 78 5.44 -5.65 12.60
N TYR A 79 4.46 -4.73 12.57
CA TYR A 79 3.35 -4.74 13.51
C TYR A 79 2.55 -6.06 13.46
N PHE A 80 2.16 -6.52 12.27
CA PHE A 80 1.34 -7.72 12.15
C PHE A 80 2.11 -9.03 12.37
N SER A 81 3.43 -9.05 12.23
CA SER A 81 4.25 -10.24 12.57
C SER A 81 4.29 -10.53 14.07
N ILE A 82 4.12 -9.48 14.89
CA ILE A 82 4.10 -9.58 16.36
C ILE A 82 2.68 -9.91 16.86
N GLN A 83 1.66 -9.48 16.12
CA GLN A 83 0.25 -9.61 16.49
C GLN A 83 -0.38 -10.83 15.80
N ASP A 84 -0.17 -12.02 16.36
CA ASP A 84 -0.67 -13.29 15.80
C ASP A 84 -2.21 -13.38 15.75
N GLU A 85 -2.91 -12.62 16.61
CA GLU A 85 -4.38 -12.71 16.72
C GLU A 85 -5.15 -11.70 15.85
N ARG A 86 -4.51 -10.62 15.39
CA ARG A 86 -5.20 -9.53 14.68
C ARG A 86 -5.24 -9.84 13.19
N GLY A 87 -6.20 -10.69 12.84
CA GLY A 87 -6.31 -11.27 11.51
C GLY A 87 -6.69 -10.31 10.38
N LYS A 88 -6.87 -10.89 9.19
CA LYS A 88 -7.19 -10.23 7.91
C LYS A 88 -8.37 -9.24 7.99
N SER A 89 -9.34 -9.48 8.87
CA SER A 89 -10.51 -8.60 9.07
C SER A 89 -10.11 -7.20 9.52
N PHE A 90 -9.07 -7.06 10.35
CA PHE A 90 -8.57 -5.76 10.77
C PHE A 90 -8.00 -4.98 9.58
N VAL A 91 -7.16 -5.63 8.77
CA VAL A 91 -6.57 -5.03 7.57
C VAL A 91 -7.64 -4.59 6.57
N TYR A 92 -8.64 -5.44 6.31
CA TYR A 92 -9.76 -5.07 5.43
C TYR A 92 -10.54 -3.87 5.96
N LYS A 93 -10.74 -3.76 7.29
CA LYS A 93 -11.42 -2.59 7.87
C LYS A 93 -10.62 -1.30 7.67
N LEU A 94 -9.30 -1.37 7.79
CA LEU A 94 -8.43 -0.21 7.52
C LEU A 94 -8.50 0.22 6.04
N ILE A 95 -8.47 -0.74 5.10
CA ILE A 95 -8.65 -0.47 3.67
C ILE A 95 -10.03 0.16 3.38
N GLU A 96 -11.10 -0.37 3.98
CA GLU A 96 -12.45 0.18 3.84
C GLU A 96 -12.53 1.63 4.30
N LEU A 97 -11.90 1.96 5.44
CA LEU A 97 -11.85 3.34 5.95
C LEU A 97 -11.04 4.26 5.04
N LEU A 98 -9.90 3.80 4.50
CA LEU A 98 -9.09 4.58 3.57
C LEU A 98 -9.84 4.93 2.28
N ARG A 99 -10.54 3.95 1.69
CA ARG A 99 -11.32 4.12 0.45
C ARG A 99 -12.51 5.06 0.61
N ASN A 100 -13.09 5.11 1.80
CA ASN A 100 -14.25 5.93 2.12
C ASN A 100 -13.87 7.17 2.95
N TYR A 101 -12.69 7.76 2.70
CA TYR A 101 -12.23 8.89 3.49
C TYR A 101 -13.22 10.07 3.49
N ASP A 102 -13.72 10.43 4.67
CA ASP A 102 -14.49 11.64 4.93
C ASP A 102 -14.34 12.06 6.41
N ARG A 103 -14.93 13.21 6.78
CA ARG A 103 -14.87 13.72 8.17
C ARG A 103 -15.47 12.74 9.19
N MET A 104 -16.49 11.97 8.80
CA MET A 104 -17.15 10.99 9.67
C MET A 104 -16.25 9.76 9.89
N ASN A 105 -15.58 9.29 8.84
CA ASN A 105 -14.68 8.15 8.86
C ASN A 105 -13.35 8.46 9.55
N VAL A 106 -12.92 9.73 9.62
CA VAL A 106 -11.85 10.15 10.56
C VAL A 106 -12.23 9.83 12.01
N ALA A 107 -13.43 10.22 12.44
CA ALA A 107 -13.90 9.94 13.79
C ALA A 107 -14.08 8.43 14.03
N ARG A 108 -14.60 7.69 13.04
CA ARG A 108 -14.76 6.23 13.12
C ARG A 108 -13.42 5.51 13.21
N LEU A 109 -12.40 5.95 12.47
CA LEU A 109 -11.05 5.38 12.59
C LEU A 109 -10.47 5.64 13.98
N ALA A 110 -10.55 6.88 14.48
CA ALA A 110 -10.05 7.22 15.82
C ALA A 110 -10.72 6.37 16.91
N TYR A 111 -12.04 6.20 16.83
CA TYR A 111 -12.80 5.34 17.74
C TYR A 111 -12.39 3.88 17.60
N TYR A 112 -12.31 3.37 16.38
CA TYR A 112 -11.96 1.98 16.10
C TYR A 112 -10.57 1.62 16.63
N LEU A 113 -9.56 2.46 16.37
CA LEU A 113 -8.21 2.23 16.86
C LEU A 113 -8.13 2.33 18.39
N THR A 114 -8.76 3.33 19.01
CA THR A 114 -8.80 3.45 20.49
C THR A 114 -9.47 2.22 21.12
N ARG A 115 -10.59 1.76 20.56
CA ARG A 115 -11.29 0.56 21.05
C ARG A 115 -10.42 -0.68 20.93
N LEU A 116 -9.64 -0.82 19.86
CA LEU A 116 -8.70 -1.91 19.68
C LEU A 116 -7.51 -1.82 20.66
N GLU A 117 -7.06 -0.61 21.02
CA GLU A 117 -6.03 -0.38 22.03
C GLU A 117 -6.46 -0.86 23.42
N ASP A 118 -7.71 -0.60 23.78
CA ASP A 118 -8.29 -1.04 25.05
C ASP A 118 -8.35 -2.56 25.15
N LEU A 119 -8.56 -3.25 24.02
CA LEU A 119 -8.57 -4.70 23.91
C LEU A 119 -7.17 -5.30 23.73
N THR A 120 -6.13 -4.50 23.48
CA THR A 120 -4.75 -5.00 23.36
C THR A 120 -4.21 -5.45 24.72
N PRO A 121 -3.62 -6.66 24.84
CA PRO A 121 -2.89 -7.08 26.03
C PRO A 121 -1.79 -6.10 26.41
N ARG A 122 -1.47 -5.98 27.70
CA ARG A 122 -0.46 -5.02 28.20
C ARG A 122 0.90 -5.19 27.54
N GLU A 123 1.30 -6.42 27.27
CA GLU A 123 2.57 -6.79 26.63
C GLU A 123 2.68 -6.37 25.15
N SER A 124 1.56 -6.09 24.49
CA SER A 124 1.49 -5.65 23.07
C SER A 124 1.04 -4.19 22.93
N LYS A 125 0.84 -3.49 24.04
CA LYS A 125 0.16 -2.19 24.05
C LYS A 125 1.04 -1.07 23.50
N THR A 126 2.36 -1.17 23.67
CA THR A 126 3.34 -0.21 23.15
C THR A 126 3.36 -0.26 21.62
N GLU A 127 3.49 -1.46 21.06
CA GLU A 127 3.53 -1.74 19.63
C GLU A 127 2.23 -1.32 18.95
N PHE A 128 1.09 -1.57 19.61
CA PHE A 128 -0.21 -1.09 19.11
C PHE A 128 -0.29 0.43 19.08
N LYS A 129 0.17 1.09 20.15
CA LYS A 129 0.15 2.56 20.22
C LYS A 129 1.01 3.18 19.12
N GLU A 130 2.20 2.63 18.87
CA GLU A 130 3.08 3.07 17.78
C GLU A 130 2.41 2.88 16.40
N PHE A 131 1.81 1.72 16.15
CA PHE A 131 1.08 1.47 14.91
C PHE A 131 -0.11 2.43 14.75
N LYS A 132 -0.91 2.62 15.82
CA LYS A 132 -2.05 3.53 15.84
C LYS A 132 -1.63 4.94 15.47
N ASP A 133 -0.61 5.47 16.12
CA ASP A 133 -0.16 6.86 15.93
C ASP A 133 0.39 7.06 14.51
N LEU A 134 1.16 6.10 14.00
CA LEU A 134 1.63 6.08 12.61
C LEU A 134 0.47 6.03 11.62
N PHE A 135 -0.47 5.11 11.80
CA PHE A 135 -1.58 4.91 10.87
C PHE A 135 -2.53 6.10 10.87
N PHE A 136 -2.83 6.66 12.05
CA PHE A 136 -3.65 7.85 12.16
C PHE A 136 -3.00 9.04 11.45
N THR A 137 -1.67 9.19 11.57
CA THR A 137 -0.89 10.21 10.85
C THR A 137 -1.01 10.05 9.33
N TRP A 138 -0.92 8.81 8.82
CA TRP A 138 -1.11 8.55 7.38
C TRP A 138 -2.53 8.87 6.93
N TYR A 139 -3.52 8.53 7.74
CA TYR A 139 -4.93 8.71 7.43
C TYR A 139 -5.34 10.19 7.37
N THR A 140 -4.92 10.98 8.36
CA THR A 140 -5.24 12.43 8.42
C THR A 140 -4.30 13.29 7.58
N GLY A 141 -3.29 12.67 6.95
CA GLY A 141 -2.36 13.34 6.05
C GLY A 141 -2.95 13.69 4.68
N SER A 142 -2.09 13.71 3.66
CA SER A 142 -2.52 13.96 2.28
C SER A 142 -3.27 12.76 1.68
N GLU A 143 -4.02 13.02 0.60
CA GLU A 143 -4.64 11.96 -0.21
C GLU A 143 -3.60 10.96 -0.71
N MET A 144 -2.45 11.47 -1.17
CA MET A 144 -1.31 10.65 -1.56
C MET A 144 -0.83 9.73 -0.42
N GLY A 145 -0.70 10.26 0.80
CA GLY A 145 -0.30 9.46 1.96
C GLY A 145 -1.31 8.35 2.31
N ARG A 146 -2.61 8.61 2.10
CA ARG A 146 -3.66 7.59 2.22
C ARG A 146 -3.56 6.52 1.14
N ASN A 147 -3.38 6.91 -0.12
CA ASN A 147 -3.25 5.97 -1.23
C ASN A 147 -2.00 5.08 -1.06
N GLU A 148 -0.89 5.65 -0.58
CA GLU A 148 0.31 4.90 -0.21
C GLU A 148 0.03 3.87 0.91
N ALA A 149 -0.75 4.25 1.94
CA ALA A 149 -1.12 3.35 3.03
C ALA A 149 -2.07 2.24 2.55
N GLU A 150 -3.02 2.56 1.67
CA GLU A 150 -3.94 1.58 1.09
C GLU A 150 -3.19 0.53 0.27
N LEU A 151 -2.30 0.95 -0.63
CA LEU A 151 -1.50 0.02 -1.41
C LEU A 151 -0.59 -0.84 -0.52
N ALA A 152 0.01 -0.27 0.52
CA ALA A 152 0.83 -1.03 1.46
C ALA A 152 0.02 -2.13 2.19
N LEU A 153 -1.21 -1.84 2.62
CA LEU A 153 -2.09 -2.85 3.21
C LEU A 153 -2.51 -3.92 2.18
N LEU A 154 -2.78 -3.53 0.93
CA LEU A 154 -3.11 -4.47 -0.15
C LEU A 154 -1.95 -5.43 -0.43
N LEU A 155 -0.73 -4.92 -0.56
CA LEU A 155 0.47 -5.74 -0.73
C LEU A 155 0.65 -6.73 0.42
N TYR A 156 0.45 -6.26 1.66
CA TYR A 156 0.51 -7.12 2.84
C TYR A 156 -0.55 -8.24 2.80
N ILE A 157 -1.80 -7.95 2.43
CA ILE A 157 -2.86 -8.97 2.29
C ILE A 157 -2.46 -10.04 1.27
N TYR A 158 -1.92 -9.63 0.12
CA TYR A 158 -1.48 -10.57 -0.91
C TYR A 158 -0.30 -11.42 -0.45
N GLU A 159 0.61 -10.87 0.36
CA GLU A 159 1.74 -11.59 0.93
C GLU A 159 1.33 -12.69 1.91
N ILE A 160 0.31 -12.44 2.75
CA ILE A 160 -0.15 -13.41 3.76
C ILE A 160 -1.29 -14.32 3.28
N ARG A 161 -1.71 -14.19 2.02
CA ARG A 161 -2.71 -15.06 1.44
C ARG A 161 -2.09 -16.44 1.19
N LYS A 162 -2.38 -17.39 2.08
CA LYS A 162 -2.17 -18.82 1.81
C LYS A 162 -3.15 -19.28 0.74
N ASP A 163 -2.65 -20.04 -0.22
CA ASP A 163 -3.45 -20.82 -1.18
C ASP A 163 -4.30 -21.89 -0.46
#